data_AF-A0A9E7FRN8-F1
#
_entry.id   AF-A0A9E7FRN8-F1
#
_cell.length_a   1.000
_cell.length_b   1.000
_cell.length_c   1.000
_cell.angle_alpha   90.00
_cell.angle_beta   90.00
_cell.angle_gamma   90.00
#
_symmetry.space_group_name_H-M   'P 1'
#
loop_
_entity.id
_entity.type
_entity.pdbx_description
1 polymer ?
#
loop_
_entity_poly.entity_id
_entity_poly.type
_entity_poly.pdbx_seq_one_letter_code
_entity_poly.pdbx_strand_id
1 'polypeptide(L)' 'QEAVVIGVDSLGFDLRICSGRQVQTLRFAFGTQATSEFGAERQLHDILFPRLQQTWQQAHQGADS' A
#
# COMPACT_ATOMS: atom_id res chain seq x y z
N GLN A 1 10.33 4.68 16.80
CA GLN A 1 8.97 4.60 16.22
C GLN A 1 8.80 3.18 15.70
N GLU A 2 7.64 2.58 15.92
CA GLU A 2 7.36 1.18 15.53
C GLU A 2 6.07 1.12 14.73
N ALA A 3 6.03 0.25 13.73
CA ALA A 3 4.86 0.00 12.90
C ALA A 3 4.77 -1.50 12.59
N VAL A 4 3.60 -2.10 12.82
CA VAL A 4 3.39 -3.55 12.67
C VAL A 4 2.08 -3.81 11.95
N VAL A 5 2.09 -4.71 10.96
CA VAL A 5 0.86 -5.20 10.33
C VAL A 5 0.15 -6.11 11.33
N ILE A 6 -1.10 -5.78 11.66
CA ILE A 6 -1.89 -6.50 12.69
C ILE A 6 -3.04 -7.34 12.10
N GLY A 7 -3.31 -7.21 10.80
CA GLY A 7 -4.33 -7.97 10.11
C GLY A 7 -4.30 -7.72 8.61
N VAL A 8 -4.64 -8.73 7.83
CA VAL A 8 -4.79 -8.67 6.37
C VAL A 8 -6.09 -9.39 6.01
N ASP A 9 -6.89 -8.79 5.14
CA ASP A 9 -8.07 -9.41 4.55
C ASP A 9 -8.15 -9.12 3.04
N SER A 10 -9.21 -9.57 2.39
CA SER A 10 -9.37 -9.43 0.94
C SER A 10 -9.48 -7.97 0.45
N LEU A 11 -9.77 -7.01 1.32
CA LEU A 11 -9.94 -5.60 0.96
C LEU A 11 -8.75 -4.73 1.36
N GLY A 12 -7.81 -5.25 2.15
CA GLY A 12 -6.66 -4.47 2.60
C GLY A 12 -5.99 -5.02 3.86
N PHE A 13 -5.32 -4.14 4.59
CA PHE A 13 -4.61 -4.50 5.82
C PHE A 13 -4.63 -3.37 6.85
N ASP A 14 -4.43 -3.75 8.11
CA ASP A 14 -4.37 -2.84 9.25
C ASP A 14 -2.94 -2.73 9.79
N LEU A 15 -2.49 -1.51 10.04
CA LEU A 15 -1.18 -1.19 10.59
C LEU A 15 -1.34 -0.54 11.96
N ARG A 16 -0.68 -1.08 12.97
CA ARG A 16 -0.54 -0.45 14.28
C ARG A 16 0.74 0.35 14.32
N ILE A 17 0.64 1.64 14.64
CA ILE A 17 1.77 2.57 14.75
C ILE A 17 1.89 3.04 16.19
N CYS A 18 3.09 2.94 16.75
CA CYS A 18 3.44 3.45 18.07
C CYS A 18 4.39 4.65 17.92
N SER A 19 3.92 5.84 18.32
CA SER A 19 4.71 7.08 18.35
C SER A 19 4.69 7.68 19.75
N GLY A 20 5.76 7.46 20.51
CA GLY A 20 5.84 7.86 21.92
C GLY A 20 4.75 7.17 22.75
N ARG A 21 3.83 7.97 23.33
CA ARG A 21 2.68 7.47 24.11
C ARG A 21 1.42 7.23 23.28
N GLN A 22 1.44 7.53 21.99
CA GLN A 22 0.27 7.39 21.11
C GLN A 22 0.36 6.07 20.34
N VAL A 23 -0.75 5.32 20.35
CA VAL A 23 -0.95 4.12 19.52
C VAL A 23 -2.13 4.39 18.61
N GLN A 24 -1.92 4.23 17.30
CA GLN A 24 -2.96 4.38 16.29
C GLN A 24 -3.05 3.12 15.44
N THR A 25 -4.27 2.76 15.04
CA THR A 25 -4.49 1.76 13.99
C THR A 25 -4.94 2.48 12.73
N LEU A 26 -4.24 2.23 11.62
CA LEU A 26 -4.57 2.75 10.30
C LEU A 26 -4.99 1.60 9.40
N ARG A 27 -6.01 1.84 8.57
CA ARG A 27 -6.49 0.91 7.56
C ARG A 27 -6.01 1.35 6.18
N PHE A 28 -5.33 0.47 5.47
CA PHE A 28 -4.95 0.66 4.08
C PHE A 28 -5.79 -0.23 3.19
N ALA A 29 -6.40 0.34 2.16
CA ALA A 29 -7.19 -0.39 1.19
C ALA A 29 -6.32 -0.90 0.05
N PHE A 30 -6.65 -2.10 -0.43
CA PHE A 30 -6.19 -2.58 -1.73
C PHE A 30 -6.93 -1.84 -2.85
N GLY A 31 -6.27 -1.70 -4.01
CA GLY A 31 -6.89 -1.06 -5.17
C GLY A 31 -8.03 -1.89 -5.76
N THR A 32 -7.97 -3.21 -5.57
CA THR A 32 -9.04 -4.16 -5.91
C THR A 32 -9.10 -5.27 -4.86
N GLN A 33 -10.27 -5.89 -4.68
CA GLN A 33 -10.41 -7.03 -3.77
C GLN A 33 -9.46 -8.16 -4.19
N ALA A 34 -8.60 -8.59 -3.27
CA ALA A 34 -7.75 -9.75 -3.46
C ALA A 34 -8.59 -11.03 -3.42
N THR A 35 -8.49 -11.83 -4.47
CA THR A 35 -9.16 -13.14 -4.59
C THR A 35 -8.24 -14.32 -4.30
N SER A 36 -6.97 -14.04 -3.97
CA SER A 36 -5.96 -15.02 -3.60
C SER A 36 -4.93 -14.40 -2.66
N GLU A 37 -4.25 -15.25 -1.88
CA GLU A 37 -3.16 -14.83 -0.98
C GLU A 37 -2.02 -14.17 -1.76
N PHE A 38 -1.64 -14.74 -2.91
CA PHE A 38 -0.63 -14.16 -3.80
C PHE A 38 -1.03 -12.75 -4.29
N GLY A 39 -2.32 -12.55 -4.61
CA GLY A 39 -2.82 -11.24 -5.01
C GLY A 39 -2.78 -10.21 -3.87
N ALA A 40 -3.08 -10.65 -2.64
CA ALA A 40 -2.97 -9.81 -1.45
C ALA A 40 -1.50 -9.45 -1.15
N GLU A 41 -0.59 -10.43 -1.19
CA GLU A 41 0.84 -10.23 -0.97
C GLU A 41 1.43 -9.25 -1.98
N ARG A 42 1.07 -9.38 -3.27
CA ARG A 42 1.51 -8.45 -4.32
C ARG A 42 1.04 -7.03 -4.04
N GLN A 43 -0.25 -6.83 -3.75
CA GLN A 43 -0.78 -5.50 -3.45
C GLN A 43 -0.16 -4.89 -2.19
N LEU A 44 0.06 -5.70 -1.14
CA LEU A 44 0.75 -5.27 0.08
C LEU A 44 2.19 -4.84 -0.23
N HIS A 45 2.94 -5.64 -1.00
CA HIS A 45 4.30 -5.31 -1.40
C HIS A 45 4.36 -4.01 -2.22
N ASP A 46 3.46 -3.83 -3.18
CA ASP A 46 3.42 -2.63 -4.03
C ASP A 46 3.13 -1.35 -3.20
N ILE A 47 2.32 -1.45 -2.14
CA ILE A 47 2.02 -0.36 -1.21
C ILE A 47 3.21 -0.06 -0.27
N LEU A 48 3.81 -1.09 0.34
CA LEU A 48 4.89 -0.92 1.32
C LEU A 48 6.24 -0.60 0.68
N PHE A 49 6.47 -1.08 -0.54
CA PHE A 49 7.72 -0.90 -1.28
C PHE A 49 7.43 -0.37 -2.69
N PRO A 50 6.94 0.88 -2.82
CA PRO A 50 6.65 1.45 -4.13
C PRO A 50 7.93 1.46 -4.96
N ARG A 51 7.94 0.70 -6.06
CA ARG A 51 9.04 0.79 -7.02
C ARG A 51 8.93 2.18 -7.65
N LEU A 52 9.95 3.01 -7.49
CA LEU A 52 10.06 4.38 -8.06
C LEU A 52 10.17 4.38 -9.61
N GLN A 53 9.42 3.54 -10.32
CA GLN A 53 9.52 3.35 -11.78
C GLN A 53 8.36 3.95 -12.59
N GLN A 54 7.55 4.86 -12.03
CA GLN A 54 6.39 5.42 -12.76
C GLN A 54 6.29 6.95 -12.81
N THR A 55 7.40 7.69 -12.62
CA THR A 55 7.40 9.15 -12.88
C THR A 55 7.78 9.55 -14.32
N TRP A 56 8.07 8.60 -15.23
CA TRP A 56 8.45 8.96 -16.61
C TRP A 56 7.39 8.70 -17.68
N GLN A 57 6.28 8.00 -17.39
CA GLN A 57 5.25 7.72 -18.41
C GLN A 57 4.09 8.73 -18.47
N GLN A 58 3.91 9.57 -17.44
CA GLN A 58 2.90 10.64 -17.48
C GLN A 58 3.45 12.00 -17.98
N ALA A 59 4.78 12.16 -18.09
CA ALA A 59 5.39 13.40 -18.57
C ALA A 59 5.53 13.48 -20.12
N HIS A 60 5.27 12.40 -20.87
CA HIS A 60 5.46 12.34 -22.33
C HIS A 60 4.17 12.08 -23.15
N GLN A 61 2.98 12.07 -22.53
CA GLN A 61 1.70 12.00 -23.27
C GLN A 61 0.97 13.35 -23.37
N GLY A 62 1.68 14.47 -23.13
CA GLY A 62 1.15 15.83 -23.25
C GLY A 62 1.93 16.73 -24.23
N ALA A 63 2.66 16.14 -25.18
CA ALA A 63 3.43 16.88 -26.19
C ALA A 63 3.31 16.20 -27.56
N ASP A 64 2.08 15.91 -27.98
CA ASP A 64 1.76 15.77 -29.40
C ASP A 64 0.31 16.22 -29.62
N SER A 65 0.16 17.53 -29.79
CA SER A 65 -1.04 18.24 -30.21
C SER A 65 -0.61 19.42 -31.08
#